data_AF-A0A8X7BUS8-F1
#
_entry.id   AF-A0A8X7BUS8-F1
#
_cell.length_a   1.000
_cell.length_b   1.000
_cell.length_c   1.000
_cell.angle_alpha   90.00
_cell.angle_beta   90.00
_cell.angle_gamma   90.00
#
_symmetry.space_group_name_H-M   'P 1'
#
loop_
_entity.id
_entity.type
_entity.pdbx_description
1 polymer ?
#
loop_
_entity_poly.entity_id
_entity_poly.type
_entity_poly.pdbx_seq_one_letter_code
_entity_poly.pdbx_strand_id
1 'polypeptide(L)'
;MEIDHKHVAGRPVWCNVGYLRQKIETRSISTVPQLGAKLSVIQQTISQHLAAMDTVKKLKTWVPHALTEEQSLRPLETCTSLQEREVRAILLSYPNCV
;
A
#
# COMPACT_ATOMS: atom_id res chain seq x y z
N MET A 1 13.36 -44.72 -15.58
CA MET A 1 12.06 -44.30 -16.12
C MET A 1 11.93 -42.83 -15.77
N GLU A 2 12.24 -41.93 -16.70
CA GLU A 2 12.04 -40.49 -16.48
C GLU A 2 10.53 -40.25 -16.37
N ILE A 3 10.10 -39.76 -15.21
CA ILE A 3 8.71 -39.36 -15.01
C ILE A 3 8.60 -37.96 -15.62
N ASP A 4 8.09 -37.91 -16.85
CA ASP A 4 7.70 -36.66 -17.51
C ASP A 4 6.56 -36.02 -16.70
N HIS A 5 6.90 -35.03 -15.88
CA HIS A 5 5.93 -34.20 -15.17
C HIS A 5 5.24 -33.28 -16.18
N LYS A 6 4.30 -33.85 -16.95
CA LYS A 6 3.39 -33.05 -17.78
C LYS A 6 2.70 -32.04 -16.88
N HIS A 7 2.89 -30.76 -17.15
CA HIS A 7 2.12 -29.69 -16.53
C HIS A 7 0.64 -29.90 -16.89
N VAL A 8 -0.12 -30.53 -16.00
CA VAL A 8 -1.56 -30.65 -16.15
C VAL A 8 -2.14 -29.27 -15.86
N ALA A 9 -2.46 -28.53 -16.92
CA ALA A 9 -3.17 -27.27 -16.79
C ALA A 9 -4.54 -27.57 -16.16
N GLY A 10 -4.74 -27.15 -14.91
CA GLY A 10 -6.04 -27.20 -14.25
C GLY A 10 -7.08 -26.35 -14.96
N ARG A 11 -8.34 -26.44 -14.54
CA ARG A 11 -9.43 -25.61 -15.05
C ARG A 11 -9.02 -24.12 -14.97
N PRO A 12 -9.04 -23.37 -16.08
CA PRO A 12 -8.75 -21.94 -16.04
C PRO A 12 -9.88 -21.25 -15.26
N VAL A 13 -9.53 -20.63 -14.13
CA VAL A 13 -10.46 -19.74 -13.44
C VAL A 13 -10.21 -18.34 -13.97
N TRP A 14 -11.22 -17.79 -14.65
CA TRP A 14 -11.13 -16.45 -15.21
C TRP A 14 -11.27 -15.43 -14.08
N CYS A 15 -10.19 -14.71 -13.77
CA CYS A 15 -10.21 -13.54 -12.90
C CYS A 15 -9.52 -12.39 -13.63
N ASN A 16 -10.19 -11.24 -13.71
CA ASN A 16 -9.58 -10.04 -14.27
C ASN A 16 -8.55 -9.47 -13.27
N VAL A 17 -7.28 -9.82 -13.48
CA VAL A 17 -6.15 -9.43 -12.64
C VAL A 17 -5.97 -7.90 -12.58
N GLY A 18 -6.18 -7.20 -13.71
CA GLY A 18 -6.07 -5.74 -13.76
C GLY A 18 -7.11 -5.04 -12.88
N TYR A 19 -8.37 -5.51 -12.94
CA TYR A 19 -9.44 -4.99 -12.10
C TYR A 19 -9.25 -5.34 -10.62
N LEU A 20 -8.74 -6.55 -10.32
CA LEU A 20 -8.37 -6.95 -8.96
C LEU A 20 -7.28 -6.04 -8.39
N ARG A 21 -6.23 -5.76 -9.17
CA ARG A 21 -5.14 -4.84 -8.78
C ARG A 21 -5.65 -3.43 -8.50
N GLN A 22 -6.45 -2.89 -9.42
CA GLN A 22 -7.06 -1.56 -9.25
C GLN A 22 -7.89 -1.46 -7.96
N LYS A 23 -8.65 -2.50 -7.62
CA LYS A 23 -9.45 -2.54 -6.39
C LYS A 23 -8.58 -2.56 -5.13
N ILE A 24 -7.45 -3.25 -5.15
CA ILE A 24 -6.51 -3.28 -4.02
C ILE A 24 -5.85 -1.91 -3.83
N GLU A 25 -5.39 -1.29 -4.91
CA GLU A 25 -4.72 0.02 -4.88
C GLU A 25 -5.69 1.15 -4.46
N THR A 26 -6.92 1.13 -4.97
CA THR A 26 -7.94 2.15 -4.63
C THR A 26 -8.48 1.98 -3.21
N ARG A 27 -8.56 0.74 -2.71
CA ARG A 27 -9.12 0.44 -1.38
C ARG A 27 -8.25 -0.61 -0.69
N SER A 28 -7.24 -0.11 0.03
CA SER A 28 -6.24 -0.88 0.77
C SER A 28 -6.79 -1.83 1.86
N ILE A 29 -8.09 -1.79 2.15
CA ILE A 29 -8.74 -2.53 3.25
C ILE A 29 -9.89 -3.42 2.74
N SER A 30 -9.73 -4.03 1.56
CA SER A 30 -10.69 -5.03 1.10
C SER A 30 -10.27 -6.43 1.56
N THR A 31 -11.20 -7.20 2.11
CA THR A 31 -10.93 -8.59 2.53
C THR A 31 -11.13 -9.56 1.35
N VAL A 32 -10.41 -10.69 1.35
CA VAL A 32 -10.52 -11.72 0.30
C VAL A 32 -11.98 -12.18 0.06
N PRO A 33 -12.81 -12.42 1.09
CA PRO A 33 -14.24 -12.70 0.89
C PRO A 33 -15.02 -11.58 0.20
N GLN A 34 -14.76 -10.32 0.55
CA GLN A 34 -15.40 -9.18 -0.09
C GLN A 34 -14.98 -9.01 -1.54
N LEU A 35 -13.72 -9.29 -1.86
CA LEU A 35 -13.23 -9.34 -3.24
C LEU A 35 -13.90 -10.48 -4.00
N GLY A 36 -14.08 -11.65 -3.37
CA GLY A 36 -14.80 -12.80 -3.94
C GLY A 36 -16.24 -12.47 -4.31
N ALA A 37 -16.97 -11.84 -3.39
CA ALA A 37 -18.34 -11.40 -3.64
C ALA A 37 -18.42 -10.37 -4.79
N LYS A 38 -17.47 -9.43 -4.87
CA LYS A 38 -17.44 -8.39 -5.92
C LYS A 38 -17.06 -8.92 -7.30
N LEU A 39 -16.20 -9.92 -7.35
CA LEU A 39 -15.69 -10.50 -8.59
C LEU A 39 -16.49 -11.74 -9.01
N SER A 40 -17.42 -12.21 -8.18
CA SER A 40 -18.11 -13.50 -8.33
C SER A 40 -17.14 -14.68 -8.49
N VAL A 41 -16.00 -14.61 -7.79
CA VAL A 41 -14.92 -15.59 -7.84
C VAL A 41 -14.73 -16.22 -6.46
N ILE A 42 -14.42 -17.52 -6.43
CA ILE A 42 -14.17 -18.26 -5.20
C ILE A 42 -12.92 -17.68 -4.49
N GLN A 43 -12.98 -17.61 -3.16
CA GLN A 43 -11.92 -17.01 -2.33
C GLN A 43 -10.52 -17.61 -2.61
N GLN A 44 -10.44 -18.91 -2.82
CA GLN A 44 -9.20 -19.61 -3.13
C GLN A 44 -8.51 -19.07 -4.39
N THR A 45 -9.28 -18.80 -5.44
CA THR A 45 -8.76 -18.24 -6.70
C THR A 45 -8.21 -16.84 -6.47
N ILE A 46 -8.88 -16.02 -5.67
CA ILE A 46 -8.38 -14.67 -5.34
C ILE A 46 -7.09 -14.77 -4.55
N SER A 47 -6.99 -15.66 -3.55
CA SER A 47 -5.74 -15.90 -2.82
C SER A 47 -4.59 -16.32 -3.73
N GLN A 48 -4.85 -17.18 -4.72
CA GLN A 48 -3.86 -17.59 -5.72
C GLN A 48 -3.41 -16.42 -6.59
N HIS A 49 -4.34 -15.59 -7.08
CA HIS A 49 -3.98 -14.40 -7.86
C HIS A 49 -3.24 -13.35 -7.03
N LEU A 50 -3.61 -13.16 -5.76
CA LEU A 50 -2.91 -12.27 -4.83
C LEU A 50 -1.47 -12.72 -4.60
N ALA A 51 -1.25 -14.04 -4.45
CA ALA A 51 0.09 -14.63 -4.35
C ALA A 51 0.89 -14.46 -5.66
N ALA A 52 0.26 -14.65 -6.81
CA ALA A 52 0.90 -14.46 -8.12
C ALA A 52 1.26 -12.98 -8.41
N MET A 53 0.55 -12.03 -7.81
CA MET A 53 0.83 -10.59 -7.90
C MET A 53 1.84 -10.09 -6.84
N ASP A 54 2.41 -10.99 -6.03
CA ASP A 54 3.31 -10.67 -4.90
C ASP A 54 2.70 -9.65 -3.91
N THR A 55 1.38 -9.75 -3.68
CA THR A 55 0.69 -8.87 -2.75
C THR A 55 0.67 -9.45 -1.34
N VAL A 56 1.17 -8.68 -0.38
CA VAL A 56 1.23 -9.08 1.03
C VAL A 56 0.15 -8.33 1.84
N LYS A 57 -0.54 -9.07 2.71
CA LYS A 57 -1.48 -8.48 3.67
C LYS A 57 -0.71 -7.71 4.74
N LYS A 58 -0.67 -6.38 4.62
CA LYS A 58 -0.13 -5.48 5.65
C LYS A 58 -1.23 -5.03 6.59
N LEU A 59 -0.94 -5.02 7.89
CA LEU A 59 -1.80 -4.36 8.87
C LEU A 59 -1.66 -2.85 8.73
N LYS A 60 -2.71 -2.12 9.12
CA LYS A 60 -2.63 -0.66 9.19
C LYS A 60 -1.60 -0.26 10.24
N THR A 61 -0.82 0.77 9.94
CA THR A 61 0.03 1.42 10.92
C THR A 61 -0.85 1.98 12.05
N TRP A 62 -0.43 1.75 13.29
CA TRP A 62 -1.10 2.36 14.44
C TRP A 62 -0.84 3.86 14.44
N VAL A 63 -1.91 4.65 14.61
CA VAL A 63 -1.84 6.12 14.68
C VAL A 63 -2.37 6.52 16.06
N PRO A 64 -1.66 7.38 16.83
CA PRO A 64 -2.02 7.70 18.21
C PRO A 64 -3.44 8.26 18.41
N HIS A 65 -3.91 9.09 17.48
CA HIS A 65 -5.24 9.68 17.53
C HIS A 65 -5.73 10.02 16.12
N ALA A 66 -7.04 10.02 15.94
CA ALA A 66 -7.66 10.53 14.72
C ALA A 66 -7.51 12.05 14.70
N LEU A 67 -6.63 12.55 13.82
CA LEU A 67 -6.42 13.98 13.63
C LEU A 67 -7.62 14.59 12.88
N THR A 68 -8.09 15.75 13.33
CA THR A 68 -8.93 16.63 12.52
C THR A 68 -8.09 17.35 11.46
N GLU A 69 -8.74 17.95 10.45
CA GLU A 69 -8.05 18.70 9.39
C GLU A 69 -7.17 19.81 9.98
N GLU A 70 -7.70 20.60 10.93
CA GLU A 70 -6.91 21.64 11.62
C GLU A 70 -5.72 21.05 12.40
N GLN A 71 -5.91 19.93 13.11
CA GLN A 71 -4.84 19.28 13.85
C GLN A 71 -3.78 18.66 12.94
N SER A 72 -4.12 18.34 11.70
CA SER A 72 -3.18 17.80 10.71
C SER A 72 -2.20 18.84 10.17
N LEU A 73 -2.58 20.12 10.16
CA LEU A 73 -1.75 21.22 9.68
C LEU A 73 -0.73 21.69 10.73
N ARG A 74 -1.07 21.57 12.01
CA ARG A 74 -0.23 22.02 13.13
C ARG A 74 1.18 21.43 13.13
N PRO A 75 1.40 20.12 12.91
CA PRO A 75 2.74 19.55 12.80
C PRO A 75 3.52 20.12 11.62
N LEU A 76 2.87 20.34 10.48
CA LEU A 76 3.51 20.87 9.28
C LEU A 76 4.05 22.28 9.54
N GLU A 77 3.21 23.18 10.04
CA GLU A 77 3.57 24.57 10.38
C GLU A 77 4.69 24.63 11.44
N THR A 78 4.61 23.76 12.44
CA THR A 78 5.63 23.70 13.50
C THR A 78 6.97 23.23 12.94
N CYS A 79 6.97 22.17 12.14
CA CYS A 79 8.19 21.64 11.52
C CYS A 79 8.81 22.65 10.54
N THR A 80 8.01 23.32 9.72
CA THR A 80 8.54 24.34 8.78
C THR A 80 9.16 25.50 9.51
N SER A 81 8.49 26.03 10.54
CA SER A 81 9.01 27.13 11.37
C SER A 81 10.32 26.76 12.08
N LEU A 82 10.40 25.54 12.63
CA LEU A 82 11.64 25.05 13.24
C LEU A 82 12.75 24.93 12.20
N GLN A 83 12.46 24.39 11.02
CA GLN A 83 13.45 24.23 9.95
C GLN A 83 13.97 25.58 9.46
N GLU A 84 13.10 26.59 9.29
CA GLU A 84 13.51 27.96 8.93
C GLU A 84 14.43 28.57 9.99
N ARG A 85 14.15 28.34 11.27
CA ARG A 85 14.99 28.82 12.37
C ARG A 85 16.38 28.18 12.34
N GLU A 86 16.45 26.87 12.13
CA GLU A 86 17.73 26.14 12.02
C GLU A 86 18.53 26.65 10.81
N VAL A 87 17.91 26.80 9.64
CA VAL A 87 18.57 27.35 8.44
C VAL A 87 19.08 28.77 8.69
N ARG A 88 18.25 29.63 9.30
CA ARG A 88 18.67 30.98 9.67
C ARG A 88 19.85 30.96 10.64
N ALA A 89 19.86 30.08 11.64
CA ALA A 89 20.97 29.95 12.59
C ALA A 89 22.27 29.52 11.89
N ILE A 90 22.20 28.59 10.93
CA ILE A 90 23.36 28.16 10.13
C ILE A 90 23.91 29.32 9.29
N LEU A 91 23.04 30.06 8.60
CA LEU A 91 23.45 31.21 7.78
C LEU A 91 24.10 32.33 8.61
N LEU A 92 23.61 32.55 9.82
CA LEU A 92 24.21 33.53 10.75
C LEU A 92 25.54 33.04 11.34
N SER A 93 25.72 31.73 11.51
CA SER A 93 26.96 31.13 12.02
C SER A 93 28.07 31.02 10.97
N TYR A 94 27.73 30.91 9.68
CA TYR A 94 28.67 30.79 8.56
C TYR A 94 28.30 31.73 7.40
N PRO A 95 28.46 33.05 7.56
CA PRO A 95 27.98 34.05 6.60
C PRO A 95 28.75 34.07 5.26
N ASN A 96 29.86 33.34 5.13
CA ASN A 96 30.74 33.37 3.95
C ASN A 96 30.80 32.05 3.16
N CYS A 97 29.86 31.13 3.39
CA CYS A 97 29.77 29.87 2.64
C CYS A 97 28.62 29.87 1.64
N VAL A 98 28.58 30.87 0.73
CA VAL A 98 27.85 30.85 -0.55
C VAL A 98 28.64 31.65 -1.58
#